data_AF-A0A7S2TD29-F1
#
_entry.id   AF-A0A7S2TD29-F1
#
_cell.length_a   1.000
_cell.length_b   1.000
_cell.length_c   1.000
_cell.angle_alpha   90.00
_cell.angle_beta   90.00
_cell.angle_gamma   90.00
#
_symmetry.space_group_name_H-M   'P 1'
#
loop_
_entity.id
_entity.type
_entity.pdbx_description
1 polymer ?
#
loop_
_entity_poly.entity_id
_entity_poly.type
_entity_poly.pdbx_seq_one_letter_code
_entity_poly.pdbx_strand_id
1 'polypeptide(L)'
;VLPRAIKGITDGGMPIHKRPFQHGRLFILFKVVFPDTLDTQQIQLIEKALPASKSAKADMEACKKLDRNAEDVEVAPDMVSMSVEDIGRVKAGAGQASAYDSDDE
;
A
#
# COMPACT_ATOMS: atom_id res chain seq x y z
N VAL A 1 4.64 5.31 6.31
CA VAL A 1 4.36 4.45 5.11
C VAL A 1 5.68 4.07 4.47
N LEU A 2 5.88 2.79 4.11
CA LEU A 2 7.13 2.35 3.46
C LEU A 2 7.24 2.89 2.03
N PRO A 3 8.44 3.21 1.52
CA PRO A 3 8.62 3.54 0.12
C PRO A 3 8.09 2.41 -0.78
N ARG A 4 7.34 2.76 -1.83
CA ARG A 4 6.67 1.82 -2.74
C ARG A 4 5.60 0.95 -2.08
N ALA A 5 5.16 1.26 -0.86
CA ALA A 5 4.00 0.59 -0.28
C ALA A 5 2.77 0.83 -1.15
N ILE A 6 1.94 -0.20 -1.26
CA ILE A 6 0.64 -0.14 -1.91
C ILE A 6 -0.43 -0.29 -0.83
N LYS A 7 -1.40 0.62 -0.84
CA LYS A 7 -2.63 0.47 -0.06
C LYS A 7 -3.82 0.39 -1.01
N GLY A 8 -4.74 -0.52 -0.73
CA GLY A 8 -6.00 -0.67 -1.46
C GLY A 8 -7.16 -0.12 -0.64
N ILE A 9 -8.11 0.53 -1.31
CA ILE A 9 -9.41 0.97 -0.78
C ILE A 9 -10.48 0.15 -1.49
N THR A 10 -11.34 -0.50 -0.70
CA THR A 10 -12.49 -1.24 -1.23
C THR A 10 -13.56 -0.26 -1.71
N ASP A 11 -14.23 -0.57 -2.82
CA ASP A 11 -15.27 0.25 -3.46
C ASP A 11 -14.88 1.68 -3.87
N GLY A 12 -13.59 2.06 -3.78
CA GLY A 12 -13.08 3.35 -4.25
C GLY A 12 -12.75 3.41 -5.75
N GLY A 13 -12.93 2.30 -6.48
CA GLY A 13 -12.63 2.19 -7.89
C GLY A 13 -13.81 2.53 -8.82
N MET A 14 -13.66 2.21 -10.10
CA MET A 14 -14.72 2.44 -11.10
C MET A 14 -15.89 1.45 -10.93
N PRO A 15 -17.13 1.85 -11.30
CA PRO A 15 -18.27 0.93 -11.35
C PRO A 15 -17.99 -0.27 -12.24
N ILE A 16 -18.47 -1.45 -11.83
CA ILE A 16 -18.33 -2.68 -12.61
C ILE A 16 -19.41 -2.71 -13.69
N HIS A 17 -19.04 -3.06 -14.92
CA HIS A 17 -19.98 -3.19 -16.04
C HIS A 17 -21.14 -4.16 -15.66
N LYS A 18 -22.38 -3.78 -15.99
CA LYS A 18 -23.64 -4.46 -15.61
C LYS A 18 -23.94 -4.51 -14.09
N ARG A 19 -23.11 -3.90 -13.23
CA ARG A 19 -23.34 -3.80 -11.78
C ARG A 19 -23.02 -2.39 -11.28
N PRO A 20 -23.86 -1.37 -11.59
CA PRO A 20 -23.53 0.05 -11.37
C PRO A 20 -23.37 0.44 -9.90
N PHE A 21 -23.91 -0.34 -8.96
CA PHE A 21 -23.76 -0.11 -7.52
C PHE A 21 -22.54 -0.82 -6.91
N GLN A 22 -21.83 -1.65 -7.69
CA GLN A 22 -20.58 -2.30 -7.26
C GLN A 22 -19.39 -1.61 -7.90
N HIS A 23 -18.38 -1.29 -7.09
CA HIS A 23 -17.21 -0.56 -7.52
C HIS A 23 -15.95 -1.43 -7.39
N GLY A 24 -14.96 -1.17 -8.24
CA GLY A 24 -13.64 -1.78 -8.12
C GLY A 24 -12.88 -1.27 -6.90
N ARG A 25 -11.62 -1.69 -6.78
CA ARG A 25 -10.72 -1.18 -5.74
C ARG A 25 -9.90 0.00 -6.26
N LEU A 26 -9.60 0.96 -5.40
CA LEU A 26 -8.62 2.01 -5.65
C LEU A 26 -7.28 1.60 -5.02
N PHE A 27 -6.20 1.65 -5.78
CA PHE A 27 -4.86 1.36 -5.30
C PHE A 27 -4.04 2.65 -5.23
N ILE A 28 -3.39 2.88 -4.09
CA ILE A 28 -2.51 4.03 -3.85
C ILE A 28 -1.08 3.52 -3.73
N LEU A 29 -0.22 3.93 -4.65
CA LEU A 29 1.22 3.68 -4.62
C LEU A 29 1.93 4.87 -4.00
N PHE A 30 2.59 4.66 -2.86
CA PHE A 30 3.33 5.71 -2.18
C PHE A 30 4.76 5.82 -2.73
N LYS A 31 5.01 6.89 -3.49
CA LYS A 31 6.36 7.31 -3.86
C LYS A 31 6.89 8.28 -2.80
N VAL A 32 7.78 7.79 -1.94
CA VAL A 32 8.46 8.63 -0.94
C VAL A 32 9.66 9.30 -1.62
N VAL A 33 9.68 10.63 -1.62
CA VAL A 33 10.81 11.42 -2.11
C VAL A 33 11.52 11.99 -0.88
N PHE A 34 12.80 11.67 -0.74
CA PHE A 34 13.64 12.24 0.32
C PHE A 34 14.18 13.59 -0.13
N PRO A 35 14.45 14.51 0.82
CA PRO A 35 15.15 15.75 0.50
C PRO A 35 16.58 15.46 0.02
N ASP A 36 17.09 16.29 -0.89
CA ASP A 36 18.44 16.12 -1.45
C ASP A 36 19.55 16.37 -0.41
N THR A 37 19.31 17.28 0.53
CA THR A 37 20.25 17.64 1.60
C THR A 37 19.51 17.91 2.91
N LEU A 38 20.20 17.69 4.02
CA LEU A 38 19.76 18.06 5.36
C LEU A 38 20.85 18.88 6.04
N ASP A 39 20.47 19.90 6.80
CA ASP A 39 21.42 20.64 7.62
C ASP A 39 21.76 19.87 8.92
N THR A 40 22.83 20.28 9.58
CA THR A 40 23.30 19.61 10.80
C THR A 40 22.31 19.69 11.96
N GLN A 41 21.54 20.77 12.07
CA GLN A 41 20.54 20.93 13.12
C GLN A 41 19.34 20.00 12.89
N GLN A 42 18.88 19.90 11.64
CA GLN A 42 17.83 18.98 11.20
C GLN A 42 18.22 17.53 11.47
N ILE A 43 19.47 17.14 11.18
CA ILE A 43 19.97 15.80 11.49
C ILE A 43 19.88 15.52 12.99
N GLN A 44 20.33 16.44 13.85
CA GLN A 44 20.28 16.28 15.31
C GLN A 44 18.85 16.16 15.85
N LEU A 45 17.89 16.87 15.24
CA LEU A 45 16.48 16.78 15.62
C LEU A 45 15.89 15.44 15.19
N ILE A 46 16.21 14.97 13.98
CA ILE A 46 15.75 13.69 13.46
C ILE A 46 16.27 12.52 14.30
N GLU A 47 17.54 12.56 14.72
CA GLU A 47 18.13 11.53 15.60
C GLU A 47 17.41 11.40 16.94
N LYS A 48 16.90 12.51 17.48
CA LYS A 48 16.11 12.52 18.72
C LYS A 48 14.67 12.07 18.51
N ALA A 49 14.11 12.33 17.33
CA ALA A 49 12.72 12.06 17.01
C ALA A 49 12.50 10.62 16.50
N LEU A 50 13.49 10.03 15.83
CA LEU A 50 13.41 8.66 15.34
C LEU A 50 13.80 7.65 16.44
N PRO A 51 13.21 6.44 16.42
CA PRO A 51 13.64 5.37 17.32
C PRO A 51 15.15 5.12 17.18
N ALA A 52 15.84 4.93 18.31
CA ALA A 52 17.29 4.74 18.32
C ALA A 52 17.70 3.62 17.34
N SER A 53 18.65 3.93 16.46
CA SER A 53 19.18 2.99 15.48
C SER A 53 19.73 1.75 16.19
N LYS A 54 19.13 0.59 15.96
CA LYS A 54 19.72 -0.70 16.36
C LYS A 54 20.94 -0.89 15.47
N SER A 55 22.10 -0.43 15.96
CA SER A 55 23.47 -0.69 15.50
C SER A 55 23.63 -1.37 14.13
N ALA A 56 24.39 -0.74 13.23
CA ALA A 56 24.76 -1.14 11.87
C ALA A 56 25.47 -2.53 11.71
N LYS A 57 25.33 -3.45 12.67
CA LYS A 57 25.80 -4.83 12.61
C LYS A 57 24.68 -5.88 12.59
N ALA A 58 23.40 -5.47 12.63
CA ALA A 58 22.30 -6.38 12.34
C ALA A 58 22.04 -6.34 10.84
N ASP A 59 22.34 -7.45 10.18
CA ASP A 59 22.24 -7.68 8.73
C ASP A 59 21.02 -7.03 8.07
N MET A 60 21.16 -6.75 6.77
CA MET A 60 20.14 -6.29 5.82
C MET A 60 18.78 -7.04 5.91
N GLU A 61 18.75 -8.21 6.57
CA GLU A 61 17.57 -9.01 6.91
C GLU A 61 16.70 -8.43 8.04
N ALA A 62 17.28 -7.66 8.99
CA ALA A 62 16.59 -7.16 10.19
C ALA A 62 15.59 -6.03 9.91
N CYS A 63 15.73 -5.35 8.76
CA CYS A 63 14.76 -4.32 8.33
C CYS A 63 13.37 -4.90 8.00
N LYS A 64 13.24 -6.22 7.77
CA LYS A 64 11.92 -6.88 7.64
C LYS A 64 11.19 -7.06 8.98
N LYS A 65 11.88 -6.90 10.11
CA LYS A 65 11.34 -7.09 11.47
C LYS A 65 11.24 -5.79 12.26
N LEU A 66 11.11 -4.64 11.59
CA LEU A 66 10.66 -3.44 12.27
C LEU A 66 9.19 -3.64 12.63
N ASP A 67 8.96 -3.70 13.94
CA ASP A 67 7.68 -3.88 14.57
C ASP A 67 6.67 -2.87 14.02
N ARG A 68 5.50 -3.37 13.61
CA ARG A 68 4.45 -2.62 12.89
C ARG A 68 3.66 -1.68 13.80
N ASN A 69 4.21 -1.37 14.98
CA ASN A 69 3.61 -0.47 15.95
C ASN A 69 4.14 0.95 15.71
N ALA A 70 3.93 1.48 14.50
CA ALA A 70 3.93 2.92 14.31
C ALA A 70 2.57 3.39 14.82
N GLU A 71 2.60 4.25 15.85
CA GLU A 71 1.44 4.82 16.52
C GLU A 71 0.32 5.15 15.55
N ASP A 72 -0.90 4.88 16.01
CA ASP A 72 -2.17 4.91 15.28
C ASP A 72 -2.32 6.12 14.35
N VAL A 73 -1.77 5.99 13.14
CA VAL A 73 -2.33 6.68 11.98
C VAL A 73 -3.68 5.99 11.82
N GLU A 74 -4.78 6.69 12.08
CA GLU A 74 -6.13 6.21 11.77
C GLU A 74 -6.16 5.83 10.29
N VAL A 75 -5.87 4.56 10.01
CA VAL A 75 -6.05 3.98 8.69
C VAL A 75 -7.56 3.89 8.57
N ALA A 76 -8.13 4.65 7.64
CA ALA A 76 -9.55 4.54 7.32
C ALA A 76 -9.93 3.04 7.26
N PRO A 77 -11.05 2.62 7.86
CA PRO A 77 -11.37 1.20 8.06
C PRO A 77 -11.33 0.37 6.76
N ASP A 78 -11.51 1.03 5.62
CA ASP A 78 -11.55 0.40 4.29
C ASP A 78 -10.17 0.31 3.59
N MET A 79 -9.11 0.86 4.20
CA MET A 79 -7.74 0.85 3.65
C MET A 79 -6.94 -0.37 4.13
N VAL A 80 -6.48 -1.20 3.19
CA VAL A 80 -5.72 -2.42 3.47
C VAL A 80 -4.38 -2.40 2.74
N SER A 81 -3.31 -2.89 3.37
CA SER A 81 -2.02 -3.10 2.68
C SER A 81 -2.17 -4.18 1.60
N MET A 82 -1.75 -3.89 0.37
CA MET A 82 -1.82 -4.82 -0.76
C MET A 82 -0.46 -4.99 -1.43
N SER A 83 -0.28 -6.06 -2.19
CA SER A 83 0.92 -6.27 -3.00
C SER A 83 0.69 -5.89 -4.47
N VAL A 84 1.77 -5.82 -5.26
CA VAL A 84 1.65 -5.56 -6.71
C VAL A 84 0.88 -6.69 -7.40
N GLU A 85 1.04 -7.93 -6.91
CA GLU A 85 0.36 -9.11 -7.46
C GLU A 85 -1.15 -9.09 -7.20
N ASP A 86 -1.62 -8.31 -6.22
CA ASP A 86 -3.04 -8.09 -5.97
C ASP A 86 -3.67 -7.09 -6.96
N ILE A 87 -2.84 -6.29 -7.66
CA ILE A 87 -3.29 -5.36 -8.70
C ILE A 87 -3.68 -6.16 -9.94
N GLY A 88 -4.94 -6.08 -10.34
CA GLY A 88 -5.47 -6.83 -11.49
C GLY A 88 -6.04 -8.21 -11.14
N ARG A 89 -5.83 -8.72 -9.92
CA ARG A 89 -6.57 -9.89 -9.42
C ARG A 89 -7.99 -9.47 -9.07
N VAL A 90 -8.91 -9.71 -10.02
CA VAL A 90 -10.34 -9.76 -9.70
C VAL A 90 -10.53 -10.95 -8.77
N LYS A 91 -10.93 -10.73 -7.50
CA LYS A 91 -11.33 -11.87 -6.65
C LYS A 91 -12.40 -12.63 -7.44
N ALA A 92 -12.16 -13.92 -7.68
CA ALA A 92 -13.01 -14.86 -8.43
C ALA A 92 -14.41 -15.09 -7.81
N GLY A 93 -14.93 -14.15 -7.02
CA GLY A 93 -16.33 -14.07 -6.60
C GLY A 93 -17.14 -13.02 -7.36
N ALA A 94 -16.52 -12.18 -8.20
CA ALA A 94 -17.24 -11.23 -9.07
C ALA A 94 -17.38 -11.73 -10.52
N GLY A 95 -16.81 -12.88 -10.85
CA GLY A 95 -16.92 -13.52 -12.16
C GLY A 95 -17.03 -15.03 -12.00
N GLN A 96 -18.26 -15.54 -11.87
CA GLN A 96 -18.56 -16.79 -12.54
C GLN A 96 -18.29 -16.59 -14.04
N ALA A 97 -17.82 -17.67 -14.67
CA ALA A 97 -17.39 -17.79 -16.04
C ALA A 97 -18.21 -17.02 -17.10
N SER A 98 -17.52 -16.69 -18.20
CA SER A 98 -18.04 -16.41 -19.55
C SER A 98 -19.05 -15.25 -19.70
N ALA A 99 -18.53 -14.02 -19.87
CA ALA A 99 -19.32 -12.89 -20.38
C ALA A 99 -18.84 -12.38 -21.76
N TYR A 100 -17.82 -13.00 -22.35
CA TYR A 100 -17.22 -12.62 -23.65
C TYR A 100 -17.19 -13.79 -24.65
N ASP A 101 -17.81 -14.93 -24.32
CA ASP A 101 -17.77 -16.16 -25.13
C ASP A 101 -19.16 -16.50 -25.72
N SER A 102 -20.02 -15.49 -25.90
CA SER A 102 -21.45 -15.74 -26.22
C SER A 102 -22.08 -14.77 -27.22
N ASP A 103 -21.31 -13.97 -27.96
CA ASP A 103 -21.86 -13.03 -28.96
C ASP A 103 -21.27 -13.20 -30.38
N ASP A 104 -20.63 -14.35 -30.67
CA ASP A 104 -20.26 -14.76 -32.04
C ASP A 104 -21.05 -16.04 -32.43
N GLU A 105 -22.35 -15.91 -32.73
CA GLU A 105 -23.12 -16.76 -33.66
C GLU A 105 -24.34 -16.00 -34.24
#